data_AF-A0A3N4AW86-F1
#
_entry.id   AF-A0A3N4AW86-F1
#
_cell.length_a   1.000
_cell.length_b   1.000
_cell.length_c   1.000
_cell.angle_alpha   90.00
_cell.angle_beta   90.00
_cell.angle_gamma   90.00
#
_symmetry.space_group_name_H-M   'P 1'
#
loop_
_entity.id
_entity.type
_entity.pdbx_description
1 polymer ?
#
loop_
_entity_poly.entity_id
_entity_poly.type
_entity_poly.pdbx_seq_one_letter_code
_entity_poly.pdbx_strand_id
1 'polypeptide(L)'
;MTVLATQPESAALLWLNRPDVATYGEQLSTLENLSPLFVLNTADQSVAMARQRWPSDPSQVAESQRWARLVEARIGLAGTDSSYFQLQQRLHALSEKLLEQERSRGSLTISYLKTAVYQMQTELNREIPLEELLRQLAVSADEHQPASPVLIKQIDDRWNALLSRYHHLTQQTNSAR
;
A
#
# COMPACT_ATOMS: atom_id res chain seq x y z
N MET A 1 -34.49 4.28 4.05
CA MET A 1 -33.59 3.75 3.00
C MET A 1 -32.78 4.84 2.28
N THR A 2 -32.83 6.09 2.74
CA THR A 2 -32.28 7.27 2.05
C THR A 2 -30.84 7.65 2.45
N VAL A 3 -30.24 6.97 3.43
CA VAL A 3 -28.90 7.30 3.95
C VAL A 3 -27.77 6.57 3.19
N LEU A 4 -28.08 5.48 2.47
CA LEU A 4 -27.10 4.75 1.67
C LEU A 4 -26.75 5.50 0.36
N ALA A 5 -27.63 6.38 -0.12
CA ALA A 5 -27.43 7.11 -1.37
C ALA A 5 -26.43 8.28 -1.27
N THR A 6 -25.95 8.62 -0.06
CA THR A 6 -25.00 9.72 0.15
C THR A 6 -23.54 9.25 0.20
N GLN A 7 -23.29 7.95 0.09
CA GLN A 7 -21.94 7.41 0.04
C GLN A 7 -21.54 7.13 -1.42
N PRO A 8 -20.38 7.63 -1.88
CA PRO A 8 -19.96 7.58 -3.29
C PRO A 8 -19.85 6.16 -3.86
N GLU A 9 -19.40 5.19 -3.06
CA GLU A 9 -19.34 3.77 -3.45
C GLU A 9 -20.74 3.14 -3.54
N SER A 10 -21.63 3.44 -2.60
CA SER A 10 -23.01 2.95 -2.66
C SER A 10 -23.77 3.53 -3.85
N ALA A 11 -23.55 4.81 -4.18
CA ALA A 11 -24.06 5.42 -5.41
C ALA A 11 -23.52 4.69 -6.66
N ALA A 12 -22.24 4.31 -6.65
CA ALA A 12 -21.64 3.57 -7.75
C ALA A 12 -22.23 2.17 -7.95
N LEU A 13 -22.39 1.42 -6.86
CA LEU A 13 -23.00 0.09 -6.91
C LEU A 13 -24.49 0.17 -7.29
N LEU A 14 -25.20 1.22 -6.85
CA LEU A 14 -26.58 1.46 -7.25
C LEU A 14 -26.69 1.81 -8.74
N TRP A 15 -25.76 2.60 -9.28
CA TRP A 15 -25.71 2.90 -10.72
C TRP A 15 -25.48 1.64 -11.56
N LEU A 16 -24.61 0.71 -11.13
CA LEU A 16 -24.43 -0.57 -11.82
C LEU A 16 -25.70 -1.41 -11.89
N ASN A 17 -26.59 -1.29 -10.90
CA ASN A 17 -27.88 -2.00 -10.88
C ASN A 17 -28.97 -1.30 -11.71
N ARG A 18 -28.86 0.02 -11.91
CA ARG A 18 -29.80 0.85 -12.69
C ARG A 18 -29.03 1.91 -13.48
N PRO A 19 -28.34 1.51 -14.56
CA PRO A 19 -27.51 2.44 -15.31
C PRO A 19 -28.37 3.45 -16.05
N ASP A 20 -27.95 4.71 -15.99
CA ASP A 20 -28.54 5.81 -16.75
C ASP A 20 -27.42 6.64 -17.37
N VAL A 21 -27.52 6.88 -18.67
CA VAL A 21 -26.55 7.68 -19.44
C VAL A 21 -26.52 9.13 -18.97
N ALA A 22 -27.65 9.66 -18.49
CA ALA A 22 -27.74 11.04 -18.00
C ALA A 22 -26.90 11.25 -16.73
N THR A 23 -26.75 10.22 -15.90
CA THR A 23 -25.99 10.25 -14.63
C THR A 23 -24.60 9.63 -14.74
N TYR A 24 -24.24 9.04 -15.89
CA TYR A 24 -22.98 8.34 -16.06
C TYR A 24 -21.75 9.21 -15.82
N GLY A 25 -21.77 10.46 -16.29
CA GLY A 25 -20.67 11.41 -16.08
C GLY A 25 -20.45 11.73 -14.60
N GLU A 26 -21.51 12.07 -13.88
CA GLU A 26 -21.47 12.33 -12.43
C GLU A 26 -21.00 11.10 -11.65
N GLN A 27 -21.45 9.93 -12.08
CA GLN A 27 -21.04 8.66 -11.52
C GLN A 27 -19.53 8.41 -11.68
N LEU A 28 -18.96 8.64 -12.86
CA LEU A 28 -17.51 8.52 -13.07
C LEU A 28 -16.72 9.56 -12.27
N SER A 29 -17.19 10.81 -12.23
CA SER A 29 -16.56 11.86 -11.41
C SER A 29 -16.57 11.52 -9.92
N THR A 30 -17.61 10.83 -9.44
CA THR A 30 -17.69 10.36 -8.06
C THR A 30 -16.64 9.28 -7.77
N LEU A 31 -16.43 8.35 -8.70
CA LEU A 31 -15.40 7.30 -8.59
C LEU A 31 -13.98 7.84 -8.68
N GLU A 32 -13.75 8.83 -9.55
CA GLU A 32 -12.45 9.49 -9.71
C GLU A 32 -11.96 10.14 -8.41
N ASN A 33 -12.88 10.67 -7.60
CA ASN A 33 -12.57 11.34 -6.35
C ASN A 33 -12.62 10.42 -5.12
N LEU A 34 -12.82 9.10 -5.31
CA LEU A 34 -12.89 8.16 -4.21
C LEU A 34 -11.49 7.94 -3.61
N SER A 35 -11.36 8.19 -2.30
CA SER A 35 -10.10 7.95 -1.60
C SER A 35 -9.69 6.47 -1.67
N PRO A 36 -8.40 6.16 -1.90
CA PRO A 36 -7.91 4.78 -1.79
C PRO A 36 -8.03 4.22 -0.36
N LEU A 37 -8.25 5.07 0.64
CA LEU A 37 -8.48 4.69 2.03
C LEU A 37 -9.96 4.43 2.36
N PHE A 38 -10.87 4.54 1.38
CA PHE A 38 -12.31 4.43 1.61
C PHE A 38 -12.70 3.18 2.42
N VAL A 39 -12.20 2.00 2.05
CA VAL A 39 -12.52 0.75 2.75
C VAL A 39 -12.11 0.79 4.23
N LEU A 40 -10.93 1.33 4.53
CA LEU A 40 -10.42 1.43 5.90
C LEU A 40 -11.22 2.47 6.70
N ASN A 41 -11.50 3.64 6.11
CA ASN A 41 -12.33 4.67 6.74
C ASN A 41 -13.76 4.16 7.04
N THR A 42 -14.35 3.41 6.11
CA THR A 42 -15.67 2.80 6.28
C THR A 42 -15.66 1.71 7.35
N ALA A 43 -14.59 0.91 7.43
CA ALA A 43 -14.43 -0.08 8.48
C ALA A 43 -14.32 0.57 9.86
N ASP A 44 -13.58 1.67 9.99
CA ASP A 44 -13.50 2.44 11.24
C ASP A 44 -14.86 2.99 11.68
N GLN A 45 -15.62 3.56 10.75
CA GLN A 45 -16.99 4.03 11.01
C GLN A 45 -17.91 2.86 11.42
N SER A 46 -17.77 1.72 10.77
CA SER A 46 -18.56 0.52 11.06
C SER A 46 -18.25 -0.02 12.46
N VAL A 47 -16.97 -0.07 12.85
CA VAL A 47 -16.54 -0.46 14.19
C VAL A 47 -17.05 0.52 15.24
N ALA A 48 -16.95 1.84 14.98
CA ALA A 48 -17.46 2.86 15.89
C ALA A 48 -18.98 2.76 16.09
N MET A 49 -19.73 2.59 15.01
CA MET A 49 -21.18 2.41 15.05
C MET A 49 -21.58 1.13 15.79
N ALA A 50 -20.89 0.01 15.54
CA ALA A 50 -21.16 -1.25 16.21
C ALA A 50 -20.91 -1.16 17.72
N ARG A 51 -19.81 -0.50 18.14
CA ARG A 51 -19.51 -0.24 19.56
C ARG A 51 -20.58 0.62 20.23
N GLN A 52 -21.10 1.63 19.54
CA GLN A 52 -22.18 2.48 20.07
C GLN A 52 -23.50 1.72 20.19
N ARG A 53 -23.84 0.89 19.19
CA ARG A 53 -25.14 0.23 19.10
C ARG A 53 -25.24 -1.02 19.98
N TRP A 54 -24.13 -1.74 20.13
CA TRP A 54 -24.03 -3.02 20.84
C TRP A 54 -22.80 -3.07 21.77
N PRO A 55 -22.71 -2.17 22.77
CA PRO A 55 -21.49 -1.97 23.57
C PRO A 55 -21.08 -3.19 24.42
N SER A 56 -22.01 -4.09 24.73
CA SER A 56 -21.78 -5.27 25.58
C SER A 56 -22.01 -6.58 24.84
N ASP A 57 -22.19 -6.55 23.51
CA ASP A 57 -22.35 -7.76 22.72
C ASP A 57 -20.99 -8.45 22.50
N PRO A 58 -20.81 -9.73 22.93
CA PRO A 58 -19.53 -10.40 22.81
C PRO A 58 -19.05 -10.58 21.35
N SER A 59 -19.98 -10.77 20.40
CA SER A 59 -19.65 -10.99 19.00
C SER A 59 -19.11 -9.70 18.36
N GLN A 60 -19.76 -8.58 18.66
CA GLN A 60 -19.31 -7.25 18.23
C GLN A 60 -17.90 -6.95 18.74
N VAL A 61 -17.64 -7.19 20.03
CA VAL A 61 -16.33 -6.95 20.64
C VAL A 61 -15.26 -7.83 19.98
N ALA A 62 -15.55 -9.12 19.78
CA ALA A 62 -14.63 -10.06 19.18
C ALA A 62 -14.25 -9.68 17.73
N GLU A 63 -15.22 -9.37 16.88
CA GLU A 63 -14.95 -8.99 15.48
C GLU A 63 -14.22 -7.66 15.38
N SER A 64 -14.55 -6.69 16.22
CA SER A 64 -13.85 -5.40 16.25
C SER A 64 -12.38 -5.54 16.66
N GLN A 65 -12.09 -6.42 17.63
CA GLN A 65 -10.72 -6.73 18.02
C GLN A 65 -9.96 -7.50 16.94
N ARG A 66 -10.63 -8.46 16.28
CA ARG A 66 -10.04 -9.19 15.15
C ARG A 66 -9.67 -8.25 14.02
N TRP A 67 -10.54 -7.31 13.66
CA TRP A 67 -10.28 -6.28 12.66
C TRP A 67 -9.07 -5.42 13.04
N ALA A 68 -9.02 -4.91 14.28
CA ALA A 68 -7.89 -4.13 14.76
C ALA A 68 -6.56 -4.90 14.65
N ARG A 69 -6.53 -6.17 15.07
CA ARG A 69 -5.34 -7.03 14.93
C ARG A 69 -4.92 -7.26 13.48
N LEU A 70 -5.89 -7.41 12.56
CA LEU A 70 -5.61 -7.55 11.13
C LEU A 70 -4.95 -6.29 10.56
N VAL A 71 -5.48 -5.11 10.88
CA VAL A 71 -4.92 -3.82 10.43
C VAL A 71 -3.52 -3.62 11.00
N GLU A 72 -3.31 -3.90 12.29
CA GLU A 72 -1.99 -3.82 12.93
C GLU A 72 -0.96 -4.74 12.24
N ALA A 73 -1.35 -5.99 11.97
CA ALA A 73 -0.47 -6.93 11.26
C ALA A 73 -0.10 -6.43 9.85
N ARG A 74 -1.06 -5.84 9.12
CA ARG A 74 -0.83 -5.24 7.80
C ARG A 74 0.12 -4.05 7.86
N ILE A 75 0.01 -3.20 8.88
CA ILE A 75 0.95 -2.09 9.10
C ILE A 75 2.37 -2.63 9.30
N GLY A 76 2.53 -3.68 10.11
CA GLY A 76 3.83 -4.32 10.33
C GLY A 76 4.45 -4.92 9.07
N LEU A 77 3.64 -5.45 8.15
CA LEU A 77 4.08 -6.00 6.87
C LEU A 77 4.54 -4.94 5.86
N ALA A 78 4.13 -3.68 6.03
CA ALA A 78 4.42 -2.59 5.09
C ALA A 78 5.84 -2.02 5.19
N GLY A 79 6.68 -2.56 6.09
CA GLY A 79 8.08 -2.21 6.28
C GLY A 79 8.29 -0.77 6.77
N THR A 80 9.00 -0.60 7.88
CA THR A 80 9.50 0.73 8.29
C THR A 80 10.77 1.13 7.54
N ASP A 81 11.57 0.13 7.14
CA ASP A 81 12.86 0.30 6.47
C ASP A 81 12.69 0.13 4.95
N SER A 82 12.43 1.23 4.25
CA SER A 82 12.30 1.20 2.78
C SER A 82 13.64 0.78 2.13
N SER A 83 13.66 -0.39 1.49
CA SER A 83 14.79 -0.86 0.68
C SER A 83 15.21 0.16 -0.38
N TYR A 84 14.25 0.93 -0.92
CA TYR A 84 14.52 2.02 -1.86
C TYR A 84 15.37 3.13 -1.22
N PHE A 85 14.98 3.61 -0.04
CA PHE A 85 15.73 4.65 0.67
C PHE A 85 17.14 4.17 1.03
N GLN A 86 17.28 2.94 1.53
CA GLN A 86 18.59 2.35 1.86
C GLN A 86 19.48 2.21 0.62
N LEU A 87 18.92 1.74 -0.50
CA LEU A 87 19.63 1.64 -1.77
C LEU A 87 20.09 3.03 -2.25
N GLN A 88 19.23 4.04 -2.17
CA GLN A 88 19.57 5.41 -2.53
C GLN A 88 20.72 5.96 -1.65
N GLN A 89 20.67 5.73 -0.34
CA GLN A 89 21.74 6.14 0.57
C GLN A 89 23.06 5.46 0.26
N ARG A 90 23.06 4.15 0.00
CA ARG A 90 24.27 3.39 -0.37
C ARG A 90 24.85 3.84 -1.71
N LEU A 91 24.00 4.08 -2.70
CA LEU A 91 24.40 4.59 -4.00
C LEU A 91 25.03 5.99 -3.88
N HIS A 92 24.41 6.87 -3.11
CA HIS A 92 24.94 8.21 -2.85
C HIS A 92 26.30 8.14 -2.14
N ALA A 93 26.43 7.33 -1.09
CA ALA A 93 27.69 7.14 -0.36
C ALA A 93 28.82 6.62 -1.27
N LEU A 94 28.51 5.67 -2.17
CA LEU A 94 29.49 5.20 -3.16
C LEU A 94 29.89 6.32 -4.13
N SER A 95 28.93 7.12 -4.61
CA SER A 95 29.20 8.24 -5.50
C SER A 95 30.09 9.29 -4.86
N GLU A 96 29.81 9.68 -3.61
CA GLU A 96 30.66 10.61 -2.85
C GLU A 96 32.07 10.06 -2.67
N LYS A 97 32.19 8.76 -2.37
CA LYS A 97 33.52 8.13 -2.22
C LYS A 97 34.32 8.15 -3.53
N LEU A 98 33.67 7.90 -4.66
CA LEU A 98 34.31 7.97 -5.98
C LEU A 98 34.84 9.38 -6.26
N LEU A 99 34.04 10.41 -5.99
CA LEU A 99 34.43 11.81 -6.16
C LEU A 99 35.59 12.22 -5.25
N GLU A 100 35.59 11.77 -4.00
CA GLU A 100 36.69 12.03 -3.05
C GLU A 100 38.02 11.45 -3.56
N GLN A 101 37.99 10.22 -4.06
CA GLN A 101 39.18 9.53 -4.56
C GLN A 101 39.69 10.16 -5.86
N GLU A 102 38.80 10.60 -6.74
CA GLU A 102 39.18 11.35 -7.94
C GLU A 102 39.88 12.67 -7.57
N ARG A 103 39.31 13.47 -6.67
CA ARG A 103 39.89 14.75 -6.22
C ARG A 103 41.25 14.58 -5.55
N SER A 104 41.41 13.53 -4.75
CA SER A 104 42.66 13.23 -4.05
C SER A 104 43.69 12.48 -4.92
N ARG A 105 43.34 12.15 -6.18
CA ARG A 105 44.12 11.23 -7.04
C ARG A 105 44.43 9.89 -6.35
N GLY A 106 43.55 9.47 -5.44
CA GLY A 106 43.57 8.19 -4.78
C GLY A 106 43.04 7.08 -5.68
N SER A 107 43.13 5.84 -5.20
CA SER A 107 42.61 4.67 -5.91
C SER A 107 41.63 3.89 -5.03
N LEU A 108 40.60 3.35 -5.68
CA LEU A 108 39.68 2.40 -5.06
C LEU A 108 40.08 0.99 -5.47
N THR A 109 40.05 0.08 -4.51
CA THR A 109 40.28 -1.33 -4.79
C THR A 109 39.05 -1.92 -5.46
N ILE A 110 39.26 -2.88 -6.36
CA ILE A 110 38.18 -3.68 -6.95
C ILE A 110 37.38 -4.37 -5.85
N SER A 111 38.04 -4.80 -4.77
CA SER A 111 37.38 -5.42 -3.60
C SER A 111 36.38 -4.48 -2.93
N TYR A 112 36.72 -3.19 -2.75
CA TYR A 112 35.78 -2.21 -2.20
C TYR A 112 34.54 -2.06 -3.09
N LEU A 113 34.73 -1.90 -4.40
CA LEU A 113 33.62 -1.76 -5.35
C LEU A 113 32.72 -3.00 -5.34
N LYS A 114 33.30 -4.20 -5.31
CA LYS A 114 32.55 -5.46 -5.16
C LYS A 114 31.70 -5.48 -3.90
N THR A 115 32.26 -5.07 -2.75
CA THR A 115 31.52 -5.00 -1.50
C THR A 115 30.38 -3.98 -1.57
N ALA A 116 30.61 -2.79 -2.12
CA ALA A 116 29.57 -1.77 -2.26
C ALA A 116 28.43 -2.23 -3.17
N VAL A 117 28.75 -2.82 -4.32
CA VAL A 117 27.76 -3.39 -5.25
C VAL A 117 26.99 -4.53 -4.59
N TYR A 118 27.67 -5.44 -3.89
CA TYR A 118 27.01 -6.54 -3.19
C TYR A 118 26.01 -6.02 -2.15
N GLN A 119 26.38 -5.03 -1.33
CA GLN A 119 25.48 -4.42 -0.36
C GLN A 119 24.25 -3.79 -1.01
N MET A 120 24.42 -3.08 -2.14
CA MET A 120 23.29 -2.52 -2.89
C MET A 120 22.38 -3.62 -3.47
N GLN A 121 22.96 -4.71 -3.99
CA GLN A 121 22.18 -5.87 -4.43
C GLN A 121 21.42 -6.54 -3.28
N THR A 122 22.03 -6.62 -2.09
CA THR A 122 21.35 -7.14 -0.89
C THR A 122 20.16 -6.27 -0.52
N GLU A 123 20.28 -4.94 -0.53
CA GLU A 123 19.12 -4.07 -0.26
C GLU A 123 18.04 -4.21 -1.34
N LEU A 124 18.42 -4.24 -2.62
CA LEU A 124 17.47 -4.41 -3.73
C LEU A 124 16.68 -5.72 -3.63
N ASN A 125 17.34 -6.79 -3.19
CA ASN A 125 16.73 -8.12 -3.07
C ASN A 125 16.06 -8.38 -1.70
N ARG A 126 16.12 -7.42 -0.77
CA ARG A 126 15.56 -7.57 0.58
C ARG A 126 14.04 -7.71 0.57
N GLU A 127 13.38 -7.00 -0.33
CA GLU A 127 11.94 -7.09 -0.54
C GLU A 127 11.63 -6.86 -2.02
N ILE A 128 10.74 -7.69 -2.58
CA ILE A 128 10.23 -7.49 -3.94
C ILE A 128 9.23 -6.33 -3.90
N PRO A 129 9.50 -5.22 -4.60
CA PRO A 129 8.59 -4.09 -4.62
C PRO A 129 7.30 -4.46 -5.36
N LEU A 130 6.22 -3.78 -5.00
CA LEU A 130 4.90 -4.00 -5.57
C LEU A 130 4.89 -3.76 -7.09
N GLU A 131 5.66 -2.78 -7.56
CA GLU A 131 5.87 -2.49 -8.98
C GLU A 131 6.45 -3.70 -9.72
N GLU A 132 7.36 -4.46 -9.10
CA GLU A 132 7.93 -5.68 -9.70
C GLU A 132 6.91 -6.82 -9.70
N LEU A 133 6.07 -6.95 -8.67
CA LEU A 133 4.97 -7.92 -8.68
C LEU A 133 3.96 -7.60 -9.80
N LEU A 134 3.64 -6.32 -10.01
CA LEU A 134 2.78 -5.88 -11.12
C LEU A 134 3.43 -6.13 -12.48
N ARG A 135 4.75 -5.94 -12.61
CA ARG A 135 5.47 -6.29 -13.84
C ARG A 135 5.40 -7.79 -14.12
N GLN A 136 5.53 -8.64 -13.11
CA GLN A 136 5.36 -10.09 -13.26
C GLN A 136 3.93 -10.46 -13.69
N LEU A 137 2.92 -9.77 -13.13
CA LEU A 137 1.53 -9.96 -13.54
C LEU A 137 1.30 -9.55 -15.00
N ALA A 138 1.93 -8.45 -15.44
CA ALA A 138 1.86 -7.99 -16.83
C ALA A 138 2.43 -9.03 -17.81
N VAL A 139 3.55 -9.68 -17.46
CA VAL A 139 4.12 -10.78 -18.27
C VAL A 139 3.11 -11.92 -18.45
N SER A 140 2.43 -12.35 -17.38
CA SER A 140 1.39 -13.39 -17.50
C SER A 140 0.23 -12.97 -18.40
N ALA A 141 -0.19 -11.70 -18.32
CA ALA A 141 -1.25 -11.15 -19.16
C ALA A 141 -0.85 -11.11 -20.64
N ASP A 142 0.35 -10.64 -20.96
CA ASP A 142 0.88 -10.57 -22.32
C ASP A 142 1.02 -11.97 -22.94
N GLU A 143 1.44 -12.95 -22.16
CA GLU A 143 1.57 -14.35 -22.58
C GLU A 143 0.22 -15.09 -22.65
N HIS A 144 -0.91 -14.41 -22.35
CA HIS A 144 -2.26 -15.00 -22.29
C HIS A 144 -2.36 -16.20 -21.34
N GLN A 145 -1.53 -16.22 -20.30
CA GLN A 145 -1.52 -17.25 -19.28
C GLN A 145 -2.33 -16.80 -18.05
N PRO A 146 -3.01 -17.72 -17.35
CA PRO A 146 -3.65 -17.37 -16.09
C PRO A 146 -2.59 -16.92 -15.08
N ALA A 147 -2.80 -15.76 -14.47
CA ALA A 147 -1.94 -15.28 -13.40
C ALA A 147 -1.91 -16.28 -12.23
N SER A 148 -0.74 -16.50 -11.64
CA SER A 148 -0.61 -17.36 -10.47
C SER A 148 -1.47 -16.84 -9.31
N PRO A 149 -2.32 -17.67 -8.67
CA PRO A 149 -3.08 -17.25 -7.49
C PRO A 149 -2.21 -16.76 -6.35
N VAL A 150 -0.97 -17.28 -6.25
CA VAL A 150 0.02 -16.84 -5.27
C VAL A 150 0.48 -15.42 -5.56
N LEU A 151 0.72 -15.07 -6.83
CA LEU A 151 1.13 -13.73 -7.24
C LEU A 151 0.03 -12.71 -6.96
N ILE A 152 -1.23 -13.02 -7.32
CA ILE A 152 -2.37 -12.16 -7.04
C ILE A 152 -2.49 -11.90 -5.53
N LYS A 153 -2.43 -12.97 -4.71
CA LYS A 153 -2.46 -12.83 -3.26
C LYS A 153 -1.32 -11.96 -2.72
N GLN A 154 -0.10 -12.12 -3.25
CA GLN A 154 1.04 -11.28 -2.84
C GLN A 154 0.80 -9.81 -3.17
N ILE A 155 0.25 -9.51 -4.35
CA ILE A 155 -0.10 -8.14 -4.75
C ILE A 155 -1.15 -7.58 -3.79
N ASP A 156 -2.23 -8.32 -3.53
CA ASP A 156 -3.30 -7.91 -2.63
C ASP A 156 -2.78 -7.67 -1.21
N ASP A 157 -1.96 -8.56 -0.68
CA ASP A 157 -1.36 -8.44 0.65
C ASP A 157 -0.46 -7.21 0.74
N ARG A 158 0.34 -6.91 -0.30
CA ARG A 158 1.19 -5.71 -0.37
C ARG A 158 0.37 -4.43 -0.45
N TRP A 159 -0.67 -4.42 -1.28
CA TRP A 159 -1.57 -3.26 -1.41
C TRP A 159 -2.26 -2.97 -0.07
N ASN A 160 -2.81 -4.00 0.56
CA ASN A 160 -3.46 -3.90 1.87
C ASN A 160 -2.50 -3.43 2.96
N ALA A 161 -1.25 -3.89 2.96
CA ALA A 161 -0.22 -3.43 3.89
C ALA A 161 0.05 -1.93 3.72
N LEU A 162 0.31 -1.47 2.49
CA LEU A 162 0.57 -0.06 2.17
C LEU A 162 -0.61 0.84 2.51
N LEU A 163 -1.85 0.43 2.15
CA LEU A 163 -3.05 1.18 2.48
C LEU A 163 -3.26 1.29 3.99
N SER A 164 -3.04 0.20 4.74
CA SER A 164 -3.16 0.20 6.20
C SER A 164 -2.15 1.16 6.85
N ARG A 165 -0.91 1.17 6.34
CA ARG A 165 0.12 2.10 6.79
C ARG A 165 -0.19 3.55 6.43
N TYR A 166 -0.63 3.82 5.20
CA TYR A 166 -1.05 5.16 4.77
C TYR A 166 -2.20 5.70 5.62
N HIS A 167 -3.20 4.86 5.89
CA HIS A 167 -4.31 5.17 6.77
C HIS A 167 -3.84 5.56 8.18
N HIS A 168 -3.02 4.73 8.81
CA HIS A 168 -2.47 4.99 10.13
C HIS A 168 -1.67 6.31 10.20
N LEU A 169 -0.81 6.58 9.22
CA LEU A 169 -0.05 7.84 9.14
C LEU A 169 -0.96 9.07 8.96
N THR A 170 -2.05 8.92 8.20
CA THR A 170 -3.05 9.99 8.02
C THR A 170 -3.79 10.28 9.33
N GLN A 171 -4.14 9.25 10.10
CA GLN A 171 -4.76 9.42 11.41
C GLN A 171 -3.84 10.11 12.41
N GLN A 172 -2.55 9.73 12.43
CA GLN A 172 -1.56 10.36 13.31
C GLN A 172 -1.36 11.84 12.99
N THR A 173 -1.25 12.18 11.71
CA THR A 173 -1.07 13.57 11.27
C THR A 173 -2.30 14.44 11.52
N ASN A 174 -3.51 13.88 11.42
CA ASN A 174 -4.74 14.59 11.76
C ASN A 174 -4.93 14.78 13.28
N SER A 175 -4.44 13.85 14.10
CA SER A 175 -4.54 13.94 15.57
C SER A 175 -3.52 14.91 16.19
N ALA A 176 -2.47 15.28 15.44
CA ALA A 176 -1.42 16.20 15.88
C ALA A 176 -1.71 17.68 15.54
N ARG A 177 -2.84 17.97 14.88
CA ARG A 177 -3.34 19.32 14.58
C ARG A 177 -4.43 19.70 15.56
#